data_AF-A0A6P0YPI8-F1
#
_entry.id   AF-A0A6P0YPI8-F1
#
_cell.length_a   1.000
_cell.length_b   1.000
_cell.length_c   1.000
_cell.angle_alpha   90.00
_cell.angle_beta   90.00
_cell.angle_gamma   90.00
#
_symmetry.space_group_name_H-M   'P 1'
#
loop_
_entity.id
_entity.type
_entity.pdbx_description
1 polymer ?
#
loop_
_entity_poly.entity_id
_entity_poly.type
_entity_poly.pdbx_seq_one_letter_code
_entity_poly.pdbx_strand_id
1 'polypeptide(L)'
;MHNRAIKKEANLFFQGMAPLLNHSDEFQNIVLGDLAKLVRICGQANGFISSKQLLAFLMTYALIKQDTDKLKATLNQWETTPALCREFEKKTLKILLRLTHNSKESDIDSLSLPAILNRMDEQGGSNRLEPT
;
A
#
# COMPACT_ATOMS: atom_id res chain seq x y z
N MET A 1 -18.12 6.64 -9.32
CA MET A 1 -17.10 7.62 -9.79
C MET A 1 -15.78 7.52 -9.00
N HIS A 2 -15.81 7.52 -7.67
CA HIS A 2 -14.58 7.48 -6.84
C HIS A 2 -13.72 6.22 -7.01
N ASN A 3 -14.32 5.04 -7.14
CA ASN A 3 -13.55 3.78 -7.23
C ASN A 3 -12.78 3.64 -8.55
N ARG A 4 -13.28 4.22 -9.65
CA ARG A 4 -12.53 4.31 -10.91
C ARG A 4 -11.27 5.17 -10.77
N ALA A 5 -11.37 6.29 -10.05
CA ALA A 5 -10.21 7.14 -9.76
C ALA A 5 -9.19 6.39 -8.89
N ILE A 6 -9.64 5.73 -7.82
CA ILE A 6 -8.78 4.89 -6.97
C ILE A 6 -8.05 3.82 -7.80
N LYS A 7 -8.78 3.12 -8.67
CA LYS A 7 -8.21 2.09 -9.54
C LYS A 7 -7.17 2.65 -10.52
N LYS A 8 -7.40 3.86 -11.04
CA LYS A 8 -6.46 4.56 -11.92
C LYS A 8 -5.20 4.97 -11.15
N GLU A 9 -5.35 5.62 -10.00
CA GLU A 9 -4.22 6.12 -9.20
C GLU A 9 -3.37 4.97 -8.65
N ALA A 10 -3.97 3.85 -8.24
CA ALA A 10 -3.22 2.66 -7.82
C ALA A 10 -2.35 2.08 -8.95
N ASN A 11 -2.87 2.07 -10.19
CA ASN A 11 -2.10 1.65 -11.35
C ASN A 11 -0.97 2.63 -11.67
N LEU A 12 -1.22 3.94 -11.64
CA LEU A 12 -0.18 4.95 -11.89
C LEU A 12 0.93 4.86 -10.83
N PHE A 13 0.55 4.71 -9.56
CA PHE A 13 1.49 4.48 -8.47
C PHE A 13 2.36 3.24 -8.73
N PHE A 14 1.75 2.10 -9.08
CA PHE A 14 2.49 0.88 -9.41
C PHE A 14 3.45 1.09 -10.59
N GLN A 15 3.01 1.74 -11.67
CA GLN A 15 3.85 2.03 -12.83
C GLN A 15 5.05 2.91 -12.47
N GLY A 16 4.85 3.93 -11.63
CA GLY A 16 5.94 4.79 -11.15
C GLY A 16 6.93 4.04 -10.25
N MET A 17 6.45 3.07 -9.47
CA MET A 17 7.27 2.26 -8.58
C MET A 17 7.90 1.04 -9.25
N ALA A 18 7.42 0.61 -10.43
CA ALA A 18 7.84 -0.62 -11.09
C ALA A 18 9.37 -0.78 -11.25
N PRO A 19 10.15 0.27 -11.61
CA PRO A 19 11.60 0.16 -11.68
C PRO A 19 12.25 -0.23 -10.35
N LEU A 20 11.71 0.27 -9.23
CA LEU A 20 12.22 0.02 -7.88
C LEU A 20 11.72 -1.33 -7.33
N LEU A 21 10.48 -1.70 -7.64
CA LEU A 21 9.89 -2.97 -7.18
C LEU A 21 10.53 -4.21 -7.81
N ASN A 22 11.19 -4.04 -8.96
CA ASN A 22 11.95 -5.10 -9.64
C ASN A 22 13.31 -5.39 -8.99
N HIS A 23 13.76 -4.61 -8.00
CA HIS A 23 15.03 -4.86 -7.32
C HIS A 23 15.00 -6.07 -6.39
N SER A 24 13.99 -6.21 -5.53
CA SER A 24 13.87 -7.37 -4.64
C SER A 24 12.47 -7.53 -4.04
N ASP A 25 12.12 -8.77 -3.69
CA ASP A 25 10.89 -9.08 -2.94
C ASP A 25 10.87 -8.43 -1.55
N GLU A 26 12.05 -8.22 -0.96
CA GLU A 26 12.22 -7.51 0.29
C GLU A 26 11.79 -6.04 0.14
N PHE A 27 12.23 -5.36 -0.93
CA PHE A 27 11.85 -3.98 -1.20
C PHE A 27 10.33 -3.85 -1.40
N GLN A 28 9.70 -4.80 -2.11
CA GLN A 28 8.24 -4.83 -2.21
C GLN A 28 7.56 -4.95 -0.84
N ASN A 29 8.09 -5.77 0.07
CA ASN A 29 7.55 -5.93 1.41
C ASN A 29 7.69 -4.65 2.24
N ILE A 30 8.78 -3.91 2.08
CA ILE A 30 9.00 -2.62 2.73
C ILE A 30 7.99 -1.59 2.23
N VAL A 31 7.82 -1.46 0.91
CA VAL A 31 6.83 -0.55 0.30
C VAL A 31 5.43 -0.88 0.81
N LEU A 32 5.04 -2.16 0.81
CA LEU A 32 3.73 -2.59 1.28
C LEU A 32 3.55 -2.41 2.79
N GLY A 33 4.62 -2.60 3.57
CA GLY A 33 4.64 -2.36 5.01
C GLY A 33 4.37 -0.89 5.33
N ASP A 34 5.08 0.01 4.68
CA ASP A 34 4.91 1.46 4.87
C ASP A 34 3.55 1.96 4.37
N LEU A 35 3.07 1.45 3.23
CA LEU A 35 1.70 1.75 2.78
C LEU A 35 0.65 1.26 3.80
N ALA A 36 0.86 0.09 4.41
CA ALA A 36 -0.03 -0.42 5.45
C ALA A 36 0.02 0.46 6.71
N LYS A 37 1.21 0.93 7.12
CA LYS A 37 1.38 1.89 8.22
C LYS A 37 0.64 3.20 7.93
N LEU A 38 0.81 3.78 6.73
CA LEU A 38 0.09 5.00 6.31
C LEU A 38 -1.43 4.83 6.39
N VAL A 39 -1.97 3.72 5.89
CA VAL A 39 -3.41 3.44 5.98
C VAL A 39 -3.86 3.35 7.44
N ARG A 40 -3.05 2.75 8.33
CA ARG A 40 -3.34 2.70 9.77
C ARG A 40 -3.29 4.07 10.42
N ILE A 41 -2.25 4.87 10.17
CA ILE A 41 -2.11 6.24 10.71
C ILE A 41 -3.32 7.09 10.28
N CYS A 42 -3.66 7.08 8.99
CA CYS A 42 -4.85 7.79 8.50
C CYS A 42 -6.13 7.25 9.14
N GLY A 43 -6.23 5.94 9.35
CA GLY A 43 -7.37 5.32 10.02
C GLY A 43 -7.52 5.74 11.49
N GLN A 44 -6.41 5.80 12.23
CA GLN A 44 -6.38 6.24 13.62
C GLN A 44 -6.76 7.73 13.73
N ALA A 45 -6.20 8.58 12.87
CA ALA A 45 -6.51 10.01 12.85
C ALA A 45 -7.99 10.31 12.54
N ASN A 46 -8.62 9.50 11.68
CA ASN A 46 -10.03 9.66 11.30
C ASN A 46 -11.01 8.82 12.13
N GLY A 47 -10.52 8.00 13.05
CA GLY A 47 -11.32 7.07 13.86
C GLY A 47 -11.84 5.82 13.13
N PHE A 48 -11.65 5.70 11.81
CA PHE A 48 -11.96 4.50 11.03
C PHE A 48 -11.17 4.43 9.71
N ILE A 49 -11.00 3.22 9.17
CA ILE A 49 -10.49 3.00 7.81
C ILE A 49 -11.68 2.78 6.88
N SER A 50 -11.81 3.63 5.86
CA SER A 50 -12.89 3.55 4.88
C SER A 50 -12.72 2.40 3.89
N SER A 51 -13.84 1.91 3.34
CA SER A 51 -13.87 0.95 2.22
C SER A 51 -12.97 1.37 1.05
N LYS A 52 -12.94 2.67 0.74
CA LYS A 52 -12.12 3.23 -0.34
C LYS A 52 -10.62 3.12 -0.07
N GLN A 53 -10.20 3.37 1.17
CA GLN A 53 -8.80 3.18 1.58
C GLN A 53 -8.40 1.70 1.51
N LEU A 54 -9.30 0.79 1.92
CA LEU A 54 -9.08 -0.65 1.78
C LEU A 54 -8.99 -1.09 0.32
N LEU A 55 -9.86 -0.57 -0.55
CA LEU A 55 -9.79 -0.84 -2.00
C LEU A 55 -8.46 -0.37 -2.59
N ALA A 56 -8.06 0.87 -2.29
CA ALA A 56 -6.80 1.44 -2.77
C ALA A 56 -5.62 0.57 -2.34
N PHE A 57 -5.58 0.21 -1.05
CA PHE A 57 -4.53 -0.64 -0.49
C PHE A 57 -4.52 -2.04 -1.13
N LEU A 58 -5.67 -2.73 -1.22
CA LEU A 58 -5.74 -4.07 -1.79
C LEU A 58 -5.31 -4.08 -3.25
N MET A 59 -5.70 -3.06 -4.02
CA MET A 59 -5.32 -2.97 -5.43
C MET A 59 -3.82 -2.77 -5.59
N THR A 60 -3.22 -1.83 -4.85
CA THR A 60 -1.76 -1.64 -4.87
C THR A 60 -1.03 -2.89 -4.40
N TYR A 61 -1.50 -3.55 -3.34
CA TYR A 61 -0.97 -4.84 -2.88
C TYR A 61 -0.98 -5.89 -3.99
N ALA A 62 -2.11 -6.04 -4.67
CA ALA A 62 -2.29 -7.03 -5.71
C ALA A 62 -1.43 -6.73 -6.95
N LEU A 63 -1.26 -5.46 -7.32
CA LEU A 63 -0.35 -5.06 -8.39
C LEU A 63 1.11 -5.38 -8.05
N ILE A 64 1.57 -4.99 -6.87
CA ILE A 64 2.95 -5.21 -6.41
C ILE A 64 3.26 -6.70 -6.31
N LYS A 65 2.35 -7.51 -5.75
CA LYS A 65 2.52 -8.96 -5.60
C LYS A 65 2.11 -9.78 -6.83
N GLN A 66 1.69 -9.12 -7.91
CA GLN A 66 1.18 -9.77 -9.12
C GLN A 66 0.07 -10.80 -8.82
N ASP A 67 -0.76 -10.51 -7.82
CA ASP A 67 -1.80 -11.41 -7.32
C ASP A 67 -3.07 -11.23 -8.17
N THR A 68 -3.19 -12.07 -9.19
CA THR A 68 -4.26 -12.00 -10.19
C THR A 68 -5.66 -12.15 -9.57
N ASP A 69 -5.78 -12.94 -8.51
CA ASP A 69 -7.05 -13.16 -7.82
C ASP A 69 -7.50 -11.91 -7.06
N LYS A 70 -6.59 -11.26 -6.34
CA LYS A 70 -6.88 -9.99 -5.66
C LYS A 70 -7.08 -8.84 -6.63
N LEU A 71 -6.40 -8.84 -7.78
CA LEU A 71 -6.66 -7.89 -8.87
C LEU A 71 -8.08 -8.08 -9.43
N LYS A 72 -8.46 -9.32 -9.74
CA LYS A 72 -9.82 -9.62 -10.22
C LYS A 72 -10.87 -9.21 -9.19
N ALA A 73 -10.60 -9.46 -7.91
CA ALA A 73 -11.48 -9.04 -6.82
C ALA A 73 -11.68 -7.53 -6.77
N THR A 74 -10.59 -6.75 -6.79
CA THR A 74 -10.66 -5.27 -6.72
C THR A 74 -11.28 -4.66 -7.96
N LEU A 75 -10.99 -5.19 -9.15
CA LEU A 75 -11.48 -4.65 -10.42
C LEU A 75 -12.97 -4.94 -10.64
N ASN A 76 -13.41 -6.17 -10.37
CA ASN A 76 -14.70 -6.66 -10.85
C ASN A 76 -15.70 -7.02 -9.74
N GLN A 77 -15.22 -7.34 -8.53
CA GLN A 77 -16.05 -7.98 -7.49
C GLN A 77 -16.30 -7.09 -6.27
N TRP A 78 -15.42 -6.13 -6.01
CA TRP A 78 -15.50 -5.24 -4.84
C TRP A 78 -16.83 -4.48 -4.75
N GLU A 79 -17.43 -4.14 -5.88
CA GLU A 79 -18.63 -3.31 -5.97
C GLU A 79 -19.89 -4.12 -6.32
N THR A 80 -19.80 -5.44 -6.46
CA THR A 80 -20.90 -6.27 -6.97
C THR A 80 -22.04 -6.41 -5.97
N THR A 81 -21.72 -6.72 -4.72
CA THR A 81 -22.71 -6.79 -3.63
C THR A 81 -22.12 -6.27 -2.31
N PRO A 82 -22.95 -5.73 -1.41
CA PRO A 82 -22.47 -5.30 -0.09
C PRO A 82 -21.84 -6.43 0.73
N ALA A 83 -22.35 -7.66 0.61
CA ALA A 83 -21.81 -8.83 1.32
C ALA A 83 -20.40 -9.17 0.84
N LEU A 84 -20.20 -9.20 -0.48
CA LEU A 84 -18.90 -9.50 -1.09
C LEU A 84 -17.88 -8.38 -0.83
N CYS A 85 -18.31 -7.12 -0.85
CA CYS A 85 -17.49 -5.97 -0.45
C CYS A 85 -16.97 -6.16 0.99
N ARG A 86 -17.85 -6.46 1.94
CA ARG A 86 -17.47 -6.70 3.35
C ARG A 86 -16.48 -7.86 3.51
N GLU A 87 -16.63 -8.93 2.73
CA GLU A 87 -15.67 -10.03 2.76
C GLU A 87 -14.28 -9.58 2.31
N PHE A 88 -14.19 -8.81 1.23
CA PHE A 88 -12.92 -8.28 0.76
C PHE A 88 -12.32 -7.24 1.70
N GLU A 89 -13.13 -6.37 2.30
CA GLU A 89 -12.70 -5.46 3.36
C GLU A 89 -12.07 -6.23 4.52
N LYS A 90 -12.74 -7.28 5.02
CA LYS A 90 -12.22 -8.14 6.09
C LYS A 90 -10.91 -8.83 5.70
N LYS A 91 -10.82 -9.38 4.50
CA LYS A 91 -9.58 -9.99 3.98
C LYS A 91 -8.46 -8.96 3.87
N THR A 92 -8.78 -7.74 3.43
CA THR A 92 -7.82 -6.64 3.29
C THR A 92 -7.30 -6.17 4.65
N LEU A 93 -8.18 -6.01 5.63
CA LEU A 93 -7.79 -5.68 7.01
C LEU A 93 -6.84 -6.74 7.60
N LYS A 94 -7.07 -8.03 7.34
CA LYS A 94 -6.13 -9.08 7.76
C LYS A 94 -4.75 -8.93 7.13
N ILE A 95 -4.68 -8.54 5.85
CA ILE A 95 -3.41 -8.27 5.16
C ILE A 95 -2.71 -7.06 5.81
N LEU A 96 -3.43 -5.96 6.01
CA LEU A 96 -2.92 -4.75 6.69
C LEU A 96 -2.38 -5.06 8.08
N LEU A 97 -3.13 -5.81 8.87
CA LEU A 97 -2.70 -6.23 10.21
C LEU A 97 -1.47 -7.10 10.13
N ARG A 98 -1.42 -8.11 9.25
CA ARG A 98 -0.26 -8.98 9.09
C ARG A 98 1.01 -8.21 8.72
N LEU A 99 0.90 -7.23 7.82
CA LEU A 99 2.04 -6.41 7.39
C LEU A 99 2.52 -5.44 8.47
N THR A 100 1.70 -5.16 9.48
CA THR A 100 2.02 -4.23 10.56
C THR A 100 2.14 -4.91 11.93
N HIS A 101 1.96 -6.24 12.00
CA HIS A 101 1.93 -7.02 13.24
C HIS A 101 3.29 -7.11 13.92
N ASN A 102 4.37 -7.09 13.13
CA ASN A 102 5.74 -7.17 13.66
C ASN A 102 6.32 -5.78 13.99
N SER A 103 5.58 -4.71 13.70
CA SER A 103 5.96 -3.35 14.08
C SER A 103 5.59 -3.15 15.54
N LYS A 104 6.55 -2.77 16.39
CA LYS A 104 6.18 -2.25 17.72
C LYS A 104 5.30 -1.00 17.52
N GLU A 105 4.45 -0.65 18.48
CA GLU A 105 3.62 0.56 18.35
C GLU A 105 4.45 1.83 18.09
N SER A 106 5.68 1.89 18.64
CA SER A 106 6.68 2.93 18.34
C SER A 106 7.18 2.95 16.89
N ASP A 107 7.05 1.83 16.17
CA ASP A 107 7.50 1.65 14.79
C ASP A 107 6.38 1.87 13.77
N ILE A 108 5.14 2.11 14.23
CA ILE A 108 4.01 2.42 13.36
C ILE A 108 4.15 3.84 12.82
N ASP A 109 4.65 4.77 13.63
CA ASP A 109 4.85 6.18 13.26
C ASP A 109 6.11 6.43 12.43
N SER A 110 6.96 5.41 12.25
CA SER A 110 8.18 5.51 11.44
C SER A 110 8.04 4.73 10.13
N LEU A 111 8.19 5.45 9.02
CA LEU A 111 8.24 4.89 7.68
C LEU A 111 9.68 4.55 7.32
N SER A 112 9.92 3.32 6.87
CA SER A 112 11.26 2.83 6.55
C SER A 112 11.72 3.19 5.13
N LEU A 113 10.79 3.31 4.20
CA LEU A 113 11.01 3.56 2.78
C LEU A 113 11.74 4.90 2.52
N PRO A 114 11.37 6.04 3.14
CA PRO A 114 12.09 7.29 2.92
C PRO A 114 13.59 7.18 3.27
N ALA A 115 13.91 6.56 4.40
CA ALA A 115 15.29 6.37 4.82
C ALA A 115 16.09 5.46 3.88
N ILE A 116 15.44 4.43 3.32
CA ILE A 116 16.07 3.52 2.35
C ILE A 116 16.31 4.22 1.02
N LEU A 117 15.34 4.97 0.52
CA LEU A 117 15.47 5.73 -0.73
C LEU A 117 16.59 6.77 -0.62
N ASN A 118 16.65 7.52 0.49
CA ASN A 118 17.73 8.49 0.72
C ASN A 118 19.11 7.83 0.69
N ARG A 119 19.26 6.65 1.32
CA ARG A 119 20.54 5.91 1.27
C ARG A 119 20.89 5.43 -0.14
N MET A 120 19.91 5.01 -0.94
CA MET A 120 20.14 4.61 -2.33
C MET A 120 20.58 5.81 -3.18
N ASP A 121 19.99 6.98 -2.95
CA ASP A 121 20.35 8.23 -3.65
C ASP A 121 21.76 8.72 -3.25
N GLU A 122 22.10 8.65 -1.96
CA GLU A 122 23.44 8.97 -1.43
C GLU A 122 24.52 8.05 -2.03
N GLN A 123 24.24 6.75 -2.12
CA GLN A 123 25.15 5.76 -2.72
C GLN A 123 25.24 5.89 -4.25
N GLY A 124 24.18 6.37 -4.89
CA GLY A 124 24.11 6.67 -6.33
C GLY A 124 24.70 8.02 -6.74
N GLY A 125 25.15 8.84 -5.79
CA GLY A 125 25.80 10.13 -6.06
C GLY A 125 24.86 11.26 -6.48
N SER A 126 23.57 11.19 -6.14
CA SER A 126 22.61 12.26 -6.46
C SER A 126 22.10 12.91 -5.17
N ASN A 127 22.77 13.99 -4.74
CA ASN A 127 22.27 14.95 -3.74
C ASN A 127 20.98 15.63 -4.24
N ARG A 128 19.86 14.93 -4.20
CA ARG A 128 18.54 15.49 -4.42
C ARG A 128 17.65 14.98 -3.32
N LEU A 129 17.57 15.77 -2.25
CA LEU A 129 16.48 15.94 -1.30
C LEU A 129 17.09 16.24 0.08
N GLU A 130 17.66 17.44 0.24
CA GLU A 130 17.66 18.06 1.56
C GLU A 130 16.21 18.47 1.87
N PRO A 131 15.61 18.03 2.98
CA PRO A 131 14.34 18.56 3.41
C PRO A 131 14.57 19.93 4.08
N THR A 132 13.99 20.99 3.49
CA THR A 132 13.70 22.25 4.20
C THR A 132 12.63 22.05 5.26
#